data_AF-A0A2L2LCF7-F1
#
_entry.id   AF-A0A2L2LCF7-F1
#
_cell.length_a   1.000
_cell.length_b   1.000
_cell.length_c   1.000
_cell.angle_alpha   90.00
_cell.angle_beta   90.00
_cell.angle_gamma   90.00
#
_symmetry.space_group_name_H-M   'P 1'
#
loop_
_entity.id
_entity.type
_entity.pdbx_description
1 polymer ?
#
loop_
_entity_poly.entity_id
_entity_poly.type
_entity_poly.pdbx_seq_one_letter_code
_entity_poly.pdbx_strand_id
1 'polypeptide(L)'
;MRAAFDIDDRDVFANRLAISKSGLAHYERGERVPDAELLSAYHREFGVNISWLVTGHGDMFEGGQSASADYSSHQLLVDLINPLGRLINKVYRDHEVRITDDQRFAELTRWHNNLTRRAGSSFDWNDLMSQLPWVEQSLGEELLSRLTSPETSKRSAS
;
A
#
# COMPACT_ATOMS: atom_id res chain seq x y z
N MET A 1 3.69 -18.85 2.17
CA MET A 1 3.14 -18.47 0.85
C MET A 1 2.00 -17.47 0.97
N ARG A 2 0.88 -17.81 1.62
CA ARG A 2 -0.33 -16.96 1.68
C ARG A 2 -0.17 -15.60 2.39
N ALA A 3 0.67 -15.54 3.42
CA ALA A 3 1.01 -14.28 4.12
C ALA A 3 1.68 -13.23 3.23
N ALA A 4 2.31 -13.63 2.11
CA ALA A 4 2.90 -12.70 1.16
C ALA A 4 1.84 -11.96 0.31
N PHE A 5 0.58 -12.41 0.36
CA PHE A 5 -0.52 -11.87 -0.44
C PHE A 5 -1.56 -11.11 0.37
N ASP A 6 -1.36 -10.94 1.69
CA ASP A 6 -2.35 -10.36 2.62
C ASP A 6 -3.72 -11.08 2.58
N ILE A 7 -3.73 -12.37 2.22
CA ILE A 7 -4.93 -13.22 2.15
C ILE A 7 -4.85 -14.31 3.24
N ASP A 8 -5.36 -13.97 4.41
CA ASP A 8 -5.41 -14.89 5.57
C ASP A 8 -6.50 -15.96 5.48
N ASP A 9 -7.44 -15.84 4.54
CA ASP A 9 -8.46 -16.86 4.28
C ASP A 9 -8.00 -17.88 3.21
N ARG A 10 -7.98 -19.16 3.59
CA ARG A 10 -7.48 -20.26 2.72
C ARG A 10 -8.47 -20.61 1.63
N ASP A 11 -9.76 -20.47 1.89
CA ASP A 11 -10.82 -20.74 0.93
C ASP A 11 -10.81 -19.66 -0.16
N VAL A 12 -10.64 -18.40 0.21
CA VAL A 12 -10.49 -17.29 -0.75
C VAL A 12 -9.28 -17.52 -1.66
N PHE A 13 -8.15 -17.95 -1.11
CA PHE A 13 -6.94 -18.22 -1.88
C PHE A 13 -7.11 -19.42 -2.84
N ALA A 14 -7.69 -20.53 -2.36
CA ALA A 14 -7.92 -21.72 -3.16
C ALA A 14 -8.91 -21.46 -4.31
N ASN A 15 -9.95 -20.67 -4.06
CA ASN A 15 -10.95 -20.30 -5.06
C ASN A 15 -10.35 -19.50 -6.22
N ARG A 16 -9.41 -18.57 -5.96
CA ARG A 16 -8.72 -17.82 -7.03
C ARG A 16 -7.90 -18.73 -7.94
N LEU A 17 -7.33 -19.80 -7.39
CA LEU A 17 -6.59 -20.81 -8.14
C LEU A 17 -7.49 -21.89 -8.75
N ALA A 18 -8.81 -21.78 -8.60
CA ALA A 18 -9.78 -22.79 -9.04
C ALA A 18 -9.49 -24.21 -8.50
N ILE A 19 -8.92 -24.32 -7.29
CA ILE A 19 -8.66 -25.59 -6.62
C ILE A 19 -9.41 -25.68 -5.28
N SER A 20 -9.51 -26.90 -4.76
CA SER A 20 -10.08 -27.10 -3.41
C SER A 20 -9.10 -26.66 -2.33
N LYS A 21 -9.64 -26.22 -1.18
CA LYS A 21 -8.88 -25.94 0.05
C LYS A 21 -7.99 -27.10 0.47
N SER A 22 -8.49 -28.33 0.35
CA SER A 22 -7.73 -29.54 0.63
C SER A 22 -6.61 -29.75 -0.38
N GLY A 23 -6.87 -29.54 -1.66
CA GLY A 23 -5.88 -29.54 -2.73
C GLY A 23 -4.72 -28.58 -2.43
N LEU A 24 -5.04 -27.32 -2.11
CA LEU A 24 -4.06 -26.31 -1.70
C LEU A 24 -3.22 -26.77 -0.50
N ALA A 25 -3.86 -27.35 0.52
CA ALA A 25 -3.16 -27.81 1.72
C ALA A 25 -2.19 -28.99 1.45
N HIS A 26 -2.51 -29.87 0.49
CA HIS A 26 -1.59 -30.92 0.06
C HIS A 26 -0.35 -30.35 -0.63
N TYR A 27 -0.49 -29.29 -1.44
CA TYR A 27 0.64 -28.60 -2.07
C TYR A 27 1.50 -27.86 -1.03
N GLU A 28 0.89 -27.15 -0.07
CA GLU A 28 1.61 -26.43 0.99
C GLU A 28 2.47 -27.36 1.88
N ARG A 29 2.07 -28.63 2.03
CA ARG A 29 2.83 -29.65 2.77
C ARG A 29 3.81 -30.44 1.91
N GLY A 30 3.90 -30.17 0.61
CA GLY A 30 4.75 -30.91 -0.32
C GLY A 30 4.28 -32.34 -0.62
N GLU A 31 3.03 -32.67 -0.28
CA GLU A 31 2.44 -34.00 -0.53
C GLU A 31 2.02 -34.20 -1.99
N ARG A 32 1.90 -33.11 -2.75
CA ARG A 32 1.58 -33.10 -4.17
C ARG A 32 2.44 -32.08 -4.91
N VAL A 33 2.64 -32.34 -6.20
CA VAL A 33 3.32 -31.42 -7.12
C VAL A 33 2.26 -30.75 -8.01
N PRO A 34 2.21 -29.41 -8.08
CA PRO A 34 1.27 -28.72 -8.95
C PRO A 34 1.60 -29.01 -10.42
N ASP A 35 0.57 -29.16 -11.25
CA ASP A 35 0.74 -29.30 -12.70
C ASP A 35 1.02 -27.93 -13.36
N ALA A 36 1.34 -27.97 -14.65
CA ALA A 36 1.67 -26.76 -15.41
C ALA A 36 0.51 -25.75 -15.46
N GLU A 37 -0.74 -26.21 -15.41
CA GLU A 37 -1.92 -25.34 -15.45
C GLU A 37 -2.06 -24.58 -14.13
N LEU A 38 -1.90 -25.27 -12.99
CA LEU A 38 -1.91 -24.67 -11.67
C LEU A 38 -0.72 -23.72 -11.47
N LEU A 39 0.48 -24.10 -11.93
CA LEU A 39 1.62 -23.18 -11.95
C LEU A 39 1.30 -21.92 -12.76
N SER A 40 0.72 -22.06 -13.95
CA SER A 40 0.30 -20.91 -14.77
C SER A 40 -0.75 -20.05 -14.07
N ALA A 41 -1.65 -20.66 -13.28
CA ALA A 41 -2.62 -19.93 -12.47
C ALA A 41 -1.95 -19.12 -11.33
N TYR A 42 -0.91 -19.65 -10.69
CA TYR A 42 -0.12 -18.87 -9.71
C TYR A 42 0.49 -17.61 -10.33
N HIS A 43 1.07 -17.73 -11.53
CA HIS A 43 1.61 -16.58 -12.23
C HIS A 43 0.51 -15.58 -12.64
N ARG A 44 -0.60 -16.06 -13.23
CA ARG A 44 -1.67 -15.20 -13.73
C ARG A 44 -2.41 -14.46 -12.62
N GLU A 45 -2.76 -15.14 -11.53
CA GLU A 45 -3.62 -14.58 -10.48
C GLU A 45 -2.83 -13.77 -9.44
N PHE A 46 -1.53 -14.04 -9.31
CA PHE A 46 -0.70 -13.51 -8.22
C PHE A 46 0.65 -12.96 -8.67
N GLY A 47 0.99 -12.99 -9.95
CA GLY A 47 2.27 -12.51 -10.49
C GLY A 47 3.48 -13.34 -10.06
N VAL A 48 3.26 -14.55 -9.51
CA VAL A 48 4.32 -15.35 -8.90
C VAL A 48 5.30 -15.87 -9.95
N ASN A 49 6.59 -15.67 -9.69
CA ASN A 49 7.67 -16.28 -10.44
C ASN A 49 7.66 -17.79 -10.25
N ILE A 50 7.45 -18.52 -11.34
CA ILE A 50 7.37 -19.97 -11.31
C ILE A 50 8.72 -20.61 -10.95
N SER A 51 9.83 -19.97 -11.34
CA SER A 51 11.16 -20.43 -10.95
C SER A 51 11.34 -20.35 -9.44
N TRP A 52 10.92 -19.25 -8.80
CA TRP A 52 10.93 -19.16 -7.33
C TRP A 52 9.96 -20.13 -6.69
N LEU A 53 8.75 -20.29 -7.24
CA LEU A 53 7.72 -21.17 -6.69
C LEU A 53 8.19 -22.63 -6.63
N VAL A 54 8.90 -23.09 -7.66
CA VAL A 54 9.34 -24.48 -7.79
C VAL A 54 10.66 -24.72 -7.05
N THR A 55 11.58 -23.75 -7.07
CA THR A 55 12.96 -23.96 -6.59
C THR A 55 13.26 -23.28 -5.27
N GLY A 56 12.45 -22.31 -4.84
CA GLY A 56 12.72 -21.41 -3.71
C GLY A 56 13.81 -20.37 -3.97
N HIS A 57 14.38 -20.32 -5.19
CA HIS A 57 15.48 -19.42 -5.55
C HIS A 57 15.00 -18.27 -6.44
N GLY A 58 15.60 -17.09 -6.26
CA GLY A 58 15.23 -15.86 -6.97
C GLY A 58 14.12 -15.08 -6.27
N ASP A 59 13.50 -14.15 -6.99
CA ASP A 59 12.41 -13.34 -6.45
C ASP A 59 11.07 -14.03 -6.63
N MET A 60 10.20 -13.88 -5.62
CA MET A 60 8.85 -14.46 -5.59
C MET A 60 7.97 -14.05 -6.76
N PHE A 61 8.25 -12.93 -7.43
CA PHE A 61 7.43 -12.34 -8.49
C PHE A 61 8.26 -12.11 -9.76
N GLU A 62 7.68 -12.40 -10.93
CA GLU A 62 8.35 -12.09 -12.21
C GLU A 62 8.36 -10.58 -12.40
N GLY A 63 9.54 -10.01 -12.65
CA GLY A 63 9.76 -8.57 -12.63
C GLY A 63 10.79 -8.13 -11.59
N GLY A 64 11.20 -9.03 -10.69
CA GLY A 64 12.18 -8.74 -9.66
C GLY A 64 11.62 -7.70 -8.68
N GLN A 65 11.55 -8.04 -7.40
CA GLN A 65 11.32 -7.00 -6.40
C GLN A 65 12.64 -6.26 -6.13
N SER A 66 13.27 -5.75 -7.19
CA SER A 66 13.92 -4.45 -7.14
C SER A 66 12.85 -3.47 -7.60
N ALA A 67 12.33 -2.67 -6.68
CA ALA A 67 11.20 -1.76 -6.86
C ALA A 67 11.36 -0.67 -7.95
N SER A 68 12.31 -0.80 -8.86
CA SER A 68 12.78 0.24 -9.76
C SER A 68 12.93 -0.23 -11.21
N ALA A 69 11.93 -0.89 -11.78
CA ALA A 69 11.83 -1.07 -13.23
C ALA A 69 10.36 -1.00 -13.70
N ASP A 70 10.00 0.13 -14.30
CA ASP A 70 8.76 0.45 -15.02
C ASP A 70 7.42 0.48 -14.25
N TYR A 71 7.43 0.93 -13.01
CA TYR A 71 6.24 1.60 -12.47
C TYR A 71 6.04 2.94 -13.17
N SER A 72 4.95 3.10 -13.92
CA SER A 72 4.63 4.44 -14.44
C SER A 72 4.47 5.40 -13.25
N SER A 73 5.10 6.58 -13.31
CA SER A 73 5.02 7.56 -12.22
C SER A 73 3.57 7.90 -11.86
N HIS A 74 2.66 7.82 -12.84
CA HIS A 74 1.23 7.99 -12.61
C HIS A 74 0.62 6.89 -11.71
N GLN A 75 1.00 5.62 -11.89
CA GLN A 75 0.50 4.53 -11.06
C GLN A 75 1.00 4.66 -9.61
N LEU A 76 2.27 5.04 -9.42
CA LEU A 76 2.82 5.30 -8.08
C LEU A 76 2.07 6.42 -7.34
N LEU A 77 1.72 7.48 -8.07
CA LEU A 77 0.92 8.58 -7.53
C LEU A 77 -0.48 8.10 -7.09
N VAL A 78 -1.12 7.27 -7.91
CA VAL A 78 -2.44 6.70 -7.61
C VAL A 78 -2.36 5.75 -6.40
N ASP A 79 -1.34 4.90 -6.34
CA ASP A 79 -1.18 3.92 -5.27
C ASP A 79 -0.86 4.60 -3.92
N LEU A 80 -0.26 5.79 -3.93
CA LEU A 80 0.05 6.61 -2.76
C LEU A 80 -1.21 7.20 -2.09
N ILE A 81 -2.30 7.39 -2.84
CA ILE A 81 -3.56 7.99 -2.34
C ILE A 81 -4.09 7.21 -1.14
N ASN A 82 -4.10 5.88 -1.21
CA ASN A 82 -4.70 5.04 -0.18
C ASN A 82 -3.89 5.05 1.14
N PRO A 83 -2.55 4.82 1.13
CA PRO A 83 -1.72 5.00 2.32
C PRO A 83 -1.83 6.39 2.94
N LEU A 84 -1.76 7.46 2.13
CA LEU A 84 -1.91 8.83 2.64
C LEU A 84 -3.28 9.08 3.27
N GLY A 85 -4.35 8.64 2.61
CA GLY A 85 -5.70 8.78 3.15
C GLY A 85 -5.89 8.06 4.48
N ARG A 86 -5.34 6.85 4.62
CA ARG A 86 -5.33 6.13 5.91
C ARG A 86 -4.51 6.87 6.97
N LEU A 87 -3.35 7.40 6.60
CA LEU A 87 -2.49 8.13 7.53
C LEU A 87 -3.15 9.41 8.02
N ILE A 88 -3.74 10.21 7.13
CA ILE A 88 -4.47 11.44 7.50
C ILE A 88 -5.59 11.11 8.48
N ASN A 89 -6.40 10.08 8.18
CA ASN A 89 -7.46 9.64 9.08
C ASN A 89 -6.94 9.16 10.44
N LYS A 90 -5.78 8.50 10.47
CA LYS A 90 -5.10 8.09 11.71
C LYS A 90 -4.69 9.32 12.52
N VAL A 91 -3.94 10.24 11.94
CA VAL A 91 -3.45 11.44 12.64
C VAL A 91 -4.60 12.27 13.20
N TYR A 92 -5.65 12.54 12.42
CA TYR A 92 -6.79 13.28 12.93
C TYR A 92 -7.52 12.56 14.09
N ARG A 93 -7.64 11.23 14.02
CA ARG A 93 -8.20 10.42 15.09
C ARG A 93 -7.34 10.47 16.36
N ASP A 94 -6.03 10.32 16.22
CA ASP A 94 -5.07 10.28 17.34
C ASP A 94 -5.01 11.63 18.07
N HIS A 95 -5.30 12.73 17.38
CA HIS A 95 -5.43 14.07 17.95
C HIS A 95 -6.86 14.44 18.35
N GLU A 96 -7.82 13.51 18.29
CA GLU A 96 -9.23 13.70 18.61
C GLU A 96 -9.91 14.84 17.81
N VAL A 97 -9.40 15.16 16.62
CA VAL A 97 -9.94 16.20 15.74
C VAL A 97 -10.86 15.57 14.70
N ARG A 98 -12.09 16.07 14.59
CA ARG A 98 -13.00 15.68 13.50
C ARG A 98 -12.53 16.29 12.18
N ILE A 99 -12.47 15.45 11.15
CA ILE A 99 -12.19 15.85 9.77
C ILE A 99 -13.40 15.57 8.90
N THR A 100 -13.77 16.51 8.03
CA THR A 100 -14.80 16.30 7.01
C THR A 100 -14.21 15.63 5.77
N ASP A 101 -15.06 15.08 4.89
CA ASP A 101 -14.59 14.50 3.63
C ASP A 101 -13.86 15.53 2.76
N ASP A 102 -14.35 16.76 2.69
CA ASP A 102 -13.72 17.86 1.94
C ASP A 102 -12.35 18.24 2.51
N GLN A 103 -12.24 18.32 3.85
CA GLN A 103 -10.96 18.58 4.51
C GLN A 103 -9.99 17.42 4.30
N ARG A 104 -10.45 16.18 4.36
CA ARG A 104 -9.63 15.00 4.08
C ARG A 104 -9.11 15.03 2.66
N PHE A 105 -9.95 15.35 1.70
CA PHE A 105 -9.56 15.46 0.29
C PHE A 105 -8.54 16.58 0.07
N ALA A 106 -8.73 17.73 0.72
CA ALA A 106 -7.79 18.84 0.68
C ALA A 106 -6.42 18.47 1.28
N GLU A 107 -6.39 17.83 2.45
CA GLU A 107 -5.16 17.33 3.08
C GLU A 107 -4.49 16.26 2.20
N LEU A 108 -5.26 15.31 1.64
CA LEU A 108 -4.74 14.27 0.77
C LEU A 108 -4.05 14.88 -0.45
N THR A 109 -4.70 15.83 -1.12
CA THR A 109 -4.13 16.54 -2.27
C THR A 109 -2.87 17.32 -1.88
N ARG A 110 -2.89 18.00 -0.74
CA ARG A 110 -1.74 18.78 -0.23
C ARG A 110 -0.54 17.89 0.07
N TRP A 111 -0.73 16.80 0.81
CA TRP A 111 0.35 15.91 1.21
C TRP A 111 0.88 15.08 0.04
N HIS A 112 0.00 14.66 -0.87
CA HIS A 112 0.38 14.07 -2.15
C HIS A 112 1.31 15.00 -2.93
N ASN A 113 0.92 16.26 -3.15
CA ASN A 113 1.76 17.23 -3.87
C ASN A 113 3.08 17.51 -3.16
N ASN A 114 3.09 17.52 -1.82
CA ASN A 114 4.34 17.67 -1.06
C ASN A 114 5.28 16.49 -1.27
N LEU A 115 4.79 15.25 -1.21
CA LEU A 115 5.61 14.07 -1.43
C LEU A 115 6.16 14.01 -2.85
N THR A 116 5.33 14.31 -3.86
CA THR A 116 5.76 14.39 -5.25
C THR A 116 6.87 15.43 -5.46
N ARG A 117 6.76 16.60 -4.83
CA ARG A 117 7.80 17.63 -4.90
C ARG A 117 9.11 17.21 -4.20
N ARG A 118 9.03 16.40 -3.14
CA ARG A 118 10.18 15.94 -2.37
C ARG A 118 10.89 14.74 -3.01
N ALA A 119 10.17 13.86 -3.70
CA ALA A 119 10.73 12.68 -4.38
C ALA A 119 11.66 13.04 -5.55
N GLY A 120 11.57 14.26 -6.10
CA GLY A 120 12.46 14.70 -7.18
C GLY A 120 12.26 13.90 -8.48
N SER A 121 13.35 13.69 -9.23
CA SER A 121 13.31 13.05 -10.55
C SER A 121 13.28 11.52 -10.53
N SER A 122 13.60 10.88 -9.39
CA SER A 122 13.46 9.43 -9.21
C SER A 122 12.15 9.17 -8.48
N PHE A 123 11.09 8.92 -9.24
CA PHE A 123 9.77 8.60 -8.68
C PHE A 123 9.76 7.12 -8.27
N ASP A 124 10.26 6.82 -7.06
CA ASP A 124 10.37 5.47 -6.51
C ASP A 124 9.37 5.23 -5.36
N TRP A 125 8.75 4.05 -5.34
CA TRP A 125 7.73 3.70 -4.35
C TRP A 125 8.29 3.65 -2.92
N ASN A 126 9.47 3.05 -2.74
CA ASN A 126 10.07 2.90 -1.42
C ASN A 126 10.47 4.27 -0.87
N ASP A 127 10.99 5.14 -1.73
CA ASP A 127 11.28 6.52 -1.36
C ASP A 127 10.00 7.24 -0.91
N LEU A 128 8.90 7.16 -1.67
CA LEU A 128 7.61 7.76 -1.29
C LEU A 128 7.09 7.23 0.06
N MET A 129 7.15 5.91 0.26
CA MET A 129 6.69 5.27 1.49
C MET A 129 7.57 5.63 2.70
N SER A 130 8.88 5.79 2.50
CA SER A 130 9.82 6.22 3.55
C SER A 130 9.51 7.61 4.12
N GLN A 131 8.76 8.43 3.37
CA GLN A 131 8.38 9.78 3.79
C GLN A 131 7.08 9.82 4.61
N LEU A 132 6.30 8.72 4.70
CA LEU A 132 5.05 8.70 5.47
C LEU A 132 5.24 9.04 6.96
N PRO A 133 6.27 8.55 7.67
CA PRO A 133 6.51 8.95 9.06
C PRO A 133 6.73 10.46 9.23
N TRP A 134 7.36 11.12 8.25
CA TRP A 134 7.50 12.56 8.28
C TRP A 134 6.16 13.29 8.06
N VAL A 135 5.29 12.77 7.18
CA VAL A 135 3.93 13.31 7.00
C VAL A 135 3.14 13.17 8.29
N GLU A 136 3.23 12.01 8.94
CA GLU A 136 2.58 11.74 10.23
C GLU A 136 2.98 12.77 11.27
N GLN A 137 4.29 12.94 11.48
CA GLN A 137 4.83 13.88 12.45
C GLN A 137 4.44 15.33 12.13
N SER A 138 4.63 15.75 10.87
CA SER A 138 4.40 17.14 10.46
C SER A 138 2.93 17.53 10.56
N LEU A 139 2.02 16.63 10.15
CA LEU A 139 0.58 16.87 10.27
C LEU A 139 0.15 16.89 11.74
N GLY A 140 0.70 16.01 12.58
CA GLY A 140 0.44 16.01 14.02
C GLY A 140 0.87 17.32 14.69
N GLU A 141 2.07 17.80 14.40
CA GLU A 141 2.58 19.10 14.88
C GLU A 141 1.71 20.27 14.43
N GLU A 142 1.22 20.25 13.18
CA GLU A 142 0.31 21.27 12.65
C GLU A 142 -1.05 21.26 13.37
N LEU A 143 -1.61 20.08 13.63
CA LEU A 143 -2.87 19.94 14.37
C LEU A 143 -2.74 20.42 15.82
N LEU A 144 -1.66 20.03 16.51
CA LEU A 144 -1.38 20.51 17.87
C LEU A 144 -1.28 22.04 17.90
N SER A 145 -0.56 22.63 16.95
CA SER A 145 -0.37 24.08 16.86
C SER A 145 -1.69 24.83 16.63
N ARG A 146 -2.60 24.26 15.83
CA ARG A 146 -3.95 24.81 15.60
C ARG A 146 -4.82 24.72 16.86
N LEU A 147 -4.68 23.67 17.67
CA LEU A 147 -5.39 23.53 18.95
C LEU A 147 -4.87 24.51 20.01
N THR A 148 -3.57 24.82 20.01
CA THR A 148 -2.94 25.72 20.99
C THR A 148 -3.00 27.20 20.60
N SER A 149 -3.49 27.54 19.40
CA SER A 149 -3.59 28.93 18.89
C SER A 149 -5.07 29.36 18.76
N PRO A 150 -5.72 29.90 19.81
CA PRO A 150 -7.17 30.17 19.79
C PRO A 150 -7.59 31.47 19.09
N GLU A 151 -6.71 32.19 18.41
CA GLU A 151 -6.96 33.58 18.01
C GLU A 151 -6.58 33.83 16.54
N THR A 152 -7.57 34.16 15.69
CA THR A 152 -7.50 35.19 14.61
C THR A 152 -8.66 35.13 13.60
N SER A 153 -9.60 34.19 13.66
CA SER A 153 -10.75 34.17 12.74
C SER A 153 -11.97 34.94 13.27
N LYS A 154 -11.77 36.13 13.85
CA LYS A 154 -12.85 37.05 14.29
C LYS A 154 -12.77 38.47 13.70
N ARG A 155 -11.92 38.72 12.69
CA ARG A 155 -11.92 39.99 11.95
C ARG A 155 -11.94 39.76 10.45
N SER A 156 -13.13 39.54 9.90
CA SER A 156 -13.48 39.86 8.50
C SER A 156 -15.01 39.92 8.39
N ALA A 157 -15.60 40.81 9.18
CA ALA A 157 -16.93 41.33 8.96
C ALA A 157 -16.88 42.81 9.28
N SER A 158 -16.62 43.62 8.26
CA SER A 158 -16.88 45.06 8.19
C SER A 158 -17.08 45.42 6.74
#